data_AF-A0A822GIA7-F1
#
_entry.id   AF-A0A822GIA7-F1
#
_cell.length_a   1.000
_cell.length_b   1.000
_cell.length_c   1.000
_cell.angle_alpha   90.00
_cell.angle_beta   90.00
_cell.angle_gamma   90.00
#
_symmetry.space_group_name_H-M   'P 1'
#
loop_
_entity.id
_entity.type
_entity.pdbx_description
1 polymer ?
#
loop_
_entity_poly.entity_id
_entity_poly.type
_entity_poly.pdbx_seq_one_letter_code
_entity_poly.pdbx_strand_id
1 'polypeptide(L)'
;IRDVWIAIGVLCGLGIILALIQTCIWHSRAGKQIIDLGTIGKFLLYIIHIVGTIFFIVMVGVSLWWLIFFKRPGSAFLVIPTSIQQTSFTVLVVVTFILKSLDILHIIIRQSNIDIFFMDWEKPKSNDITDVSVWRTYFVANEYSELQTFRRVNSTFHIIAVLFFLKVINLENVATAQPGTNLFPSSSNYNADYNGILRVGIAFSMWLATALVQYLVYVIFYQRFVEDRIINFIDLCSVSNISVFILMDNQ
;
A
#
# COMPACT_ATOMS: atom_id res chain seq x y z
N ILE A 1 -3.06 -9.09 25.12
CA ILE A 1 -4.26 -9.34 24.27
C ILE A 1 -5.40 -8.38 24.60
N ARG A 2 -5.84 -8.29 25.87
CA ARG A 2 -6.91 -7.35 26.27
C ARG A 2 -6.65 -5.93 25.77
N ASP A 3 -5.41 -5.46 25.93
CA ASP A 3 -5.03 -4.10 25.50
C ASP A 3 -5.05 -3.94 23.97
N VAL A 4 -4.80 -5.02 23.21
CA VAL A 4 -4.88 -5.02 21.74
C VAL A 4 -6.34 -4.89 21.29
N TRP A 5 -7.27 -5.62 21.92
CA TRP A 5 -8.70 -5.49 21.62
C TRP A 5 -9.24 -4.11 22.00
N ILE A 6 -8.81 -3.56 23.14
CA ILE A 6 -9.16 -2.19 23.54
C ILE A 6 -8.63 -1.18 22.51
N ALA A 7 -7.36 -1.30 22.09
CA ALA A 7 -6.77 -0.44 21.08
C ALA A 7 -7.54 -0.51 19.75
N ILE A 8 -7.89 -1.71 19.29
CA ILE A 8 -8.71 -1.90 18.08
C ILE A 8 -10.07 -1.21 18.25
N GLY A 9 -10.76 -1.42 19.38
CA GLY A 9 -12.06 -0.82 19.64
C GLY A 9 -12.03 0.71 19.61
N VAL A 10 -11.06 1.31 20.29
CA VAL A 10 -10.89 2.77 20.34
C VAL A 10 -10.52 3.33 18.95
N LEU A 11 -9.59 2.70 18.25
CA LEU A 11 -9.19 3.12 16.90
C LEU A 11 -10.33 2.99 15.89
N CYS A 12 -11.13 1.93 15.96
CA CYS A 12 -12.31 1.76 15.11
C CYS A 12 -13.37 2.84 15.39
N GLY A 13 -13.59 3.20 16.66
CA GLY A 13 -14.49 4.30 17.03
C GLY A 13 -14.05 5.64 16.42
N LEU A 14 -12.77 5.98 16.55
CA LEU A 14 -12.19 7.16 15.88
C LEU A 14 -12.24 7.04 14.36
N GLY A 15 -12.05 5.83 13.84
CA GLY A 15 -12.09 5.52 12.41
C GLY A 15 -13.46 5.79 11.78
N ILE A 16 -14.56 5.52 12.49
CA ILE A 16 -15.91 5.85 12.03
C ILE A 16 -16.09 7.36 11.89
N ILE A 17 -15.58 8.15 12.84
CA ILE A 17 -15.62 9.62 12.78
C ILE A 17 -14.82 10.12 11.57
N LEU A 18 -13.64 9.55 11.33
CA LEU A 18 -12.83 9.89 10.15
C LEU A 18 -13.53 9.50 8.84
N ALA A 19 -14.20 8.34 8.79
CA ALA A 19 -14.99 7.93 7.63
C ALA A 19 -16.13 8.92 7.36
N LEU A 20 -16.81 9.40 8.39
CA LEU A 20 -17.86 10.41 8.26
C LEU A 20 -17.30 11.72 7.70
N ILE A 21 -16.19 12.21 8.24
CA ILE A 21 -15.52 13.42 7.75
C ILE A 21 -15.13 13.27 6.28
N GLN A 22 -14.54 12.14 5.89
CA GLN A 22 -14.16 11.86 4.50
C GLN A 22 -15.37 11.83 3.57
N THR A 23 -16.48 11.21 3.99
CA THR A 23 -17.73 11.23 3.22
C THR A 23 -18.28 12.64 3.09
N CYS A 24 -18.29 13.45 4.15
CA CYS A 24 -18.76 14.83 4.09
C CYS A 24 -17.92 15.69 3.14
N ILE A 25 -16.60 15.55 3.18
CA ILE A 25 -15.70 16.26 2.26
C ILE A 25 -15.96 15.83 0.81
N TRP A 26 -16.07 14.52 0.56
CA TRP A 26 -16.38 14.00 -0.76
C TRP A 26 -17.76 14.48 -1.27
N HIS A 27 -18.78 14.41 -0.42
CA HIS A 27 -20.13 14.86 -0.73
C HIS A 27 -20.18 16.36 -1.08
N SER A 28 -19.43 17.17 -0.33
CA SER A 28 -19.29 18.61 -0.61
C SER A 28 -18.60 18.87 -1.94
N ARG A 29 -17.56 18.11 -2.30
CA ARG A 29 -16.87 18.22 -3.60
C ARG A 29 -17.73 17.77 -4.77
N ALA A 30 -18.56 16.75 -4.56
CA ALA A 30 -19.51 16.28 -5.55
C ALA A 30 -20.67 17.25 -5.80
N GLY A 31 -20.82 18.31 -4.99
CA GLY A 31 -21.89 19.31 -5.15
C GLY A 31 -23.30 18.77 -4.94
N LYS A 32 -23.44 17.56 -4.37
CA LYS A 32 -24.74 16.92 -4.15
C LYS A 32 -25.47 17.61 -2.99
N GLN A 33 -26.75 17.90 -3.19
CA GLN A 33 -27.58 18.54 -2.15
C GLN A 33 -28.36 17.53 -1.30
N ILE A 34 -28.54 16.30 -1.79
CA ILE A 34 -29.31 15.24 -1.14
C ILE A 34 -28.41 14.05 -0.87
N ILE A 35 -28.56 13.45 0.32
CA ILE A 35 -27.90 12.19 0.67
C ILE A 35 -28.55 11.08 -0.15
N ASP A 36 -27.87 10.69 -1.22
CA ASP A 36 -28.28 9.62 -2.12
C ASP A 36 -27.66 8.27 -1.68
N LEU A 37 -28.17 7.16 -2.22
CA LEU A 37 -27.66 5.80 -1.97
C LEU A 37 -26.16 5.70 -2.31
N GLY A 38 -25.69 6.44 -3.32
CA GLY A 38 -24.27 6.53 -3.66
C GLY A 38 -23.41 7.12 -2.53
N THR A 39 -23.92 8.08 -1.76
CA THR A 39 -23.21 8.67 -0.61
C THR A 39 -23.09 7.65 0.53
N ILE A 40 -24.12 6.86 0.77
CA ILE A 40 -24.10 5.76 1.75
C ILE A 40 -23.09 4.69 1.32
N GLY A 41 -23.06 4.32 0.03
CA GLY A 41 -22.07 3.39 -0.52
C GLY A 41 -20.64 3.88 -0.34
N LYS A 42 -20.36 5.15 -0.64
CA LYS A 42 -19.03 5.77 -0.42
C LYS A 42 -18.63 5.74 1.06
N PHE A 43 -19.54 6.01 1.98
CA PHE A 43 -19.27 5.92 3.41
C PHE A 43 -18.89 4.50 3.86
N LEU A 44 -19.60 3.48 3.38
CA LEU A 44 -19.27 2.08 3.68
C LEU A 44 -17.88 1.70 3.17
N LEU A 45 -17.52 2.15 1.96
CA LEU A 45 -16.19 1.92 1.38
C LEU A 45 -15.09 2.63 2.19
N TYR A 46 -15.34 3.84 2.68
CA TYR A 46 -14.39 4.52 3.59
C TYR A 46 -14.27 3.80 4.94
N ILE A 47 -15.36 3.26 5.50
CA ILE A 47 -15.27 2.42 6.72
C ILE A 47 -14.39 1.19 6.45
N ILE A 48 -14.65 0.46 5.36
CA ILE A 48 -13.86 -0.74 4.99
C ILE A 48 -12.38 -0.39 4.87
N HIS A 49 -12.07 0.73 4.20
CA HIS A 49 -10.70 1.24 4.07
C HIS A 49 -10.05 1.50 5.43
N ILE A 50 -10.72 2.26 6.30
CA ILE A 50 -10.16 2.69 7.60
C ILE A 50 -10.02 1.50 8.55
N VAL A 51 -11.06 0.67 8.70
CA VAL A 51 -11.03 -0.52 9.55
C VAL A 51 -9.98 -1.51 9.08
N GLY A 52 -9.89 -1.76 7.76
CA GLY A 52 -8.86 -2.62 7.18
C GLY A 52 -7.45 -2.07 7.44
N THR A 53 -7.26 -0.75 7.42
CA THR A 53 -5.97 -0.11 7.73
C THR A 53 -5.61 -0.26 9.21
N ILE A 54 -6.57 -0.03 10.10
CA ILE A 54 -6.37 -0.18 11.56
C ILE A 54 -5.98 -1.62 11.89
N PHE A 55 -6.72 -2.60 11.38
CA PHE A 55 -6.41 -4.01 11.63
C PHE A 55 -5.03 -4.38 11.09
N PHE A 56 -4.67 -3.89 9.92
CA PHE A 56 -3.34 -4.08 9.35
C PHE A 56 -2.23 -3.51 10.23
N ILE A 57 -2.35 -2.25 10.68
CA ILE A 57 -1.36 -1.58 11.54
C ILE A 57 -1.22 -2.33 12.86
N VAL A 58 -2.34 -2.71 13.49
CA VAL A 58 -2.32 -3.46 14.76
C VAL A 58 -1.68 -4.83 14.57
N MET A 59 -2.04 -5.57 13.51
CA MET A 59 -1.50 -6.88 13.19
C MET A 59 0.03 -6.83 12.99
N VAL A 60 0.50 -5.86 12.21
CA VAL A 60 1.92 -5.59 12.01
C VAL A 60 2.60 -5.23 13.33
N GLY A 61 2.07 -4.27 14.07
CA GLY A 61 2.65 -3.81 15.33
C GLY A 61 2.77 -4.92 16.37
N VAL A 62 1.73 -5.74 16.52
CA VAL A 62 1.71 -6.93 17.38
C VAL A 62 2.78 -7.92 16.95
N SER A 63 2.85 -8.28 15.66
CA SER A 63 3.82 -9.26 15.18
C SER A 63 5.27 -8.81 15.35
N LEU A 64 5.57 -7.52 15.11
CA LEU A 64 6.89 -6.93 15.33
C LEU A 64 7.25 -6.83 16.81
N TRP A 65 6.29 -6.44 17.66
CA TRP A 65 6.48 -6.38 19.10
C TRP A 65 6.86 -7.76 19.65
N TRP A 66 6.11 -8.80 19.28
CA TRP A 66 6.45 -10.17 19.68
C TRP A 66 7.81 -10.60 19.14
N LEU A 67 8.13 -10.32 17.86
CA LEU A 67 9.41 -10.66 17.27
C LEU A 67 10.59 -10.04 18.04
N ILE A 68 10.54 -8.73 18.30
CA ILE A 68 11.64 -7.99 18.93
C ILE A 68 11.82 -8.42 20.38
N PHE A 69 10.75 -8.45 21.18
CA PHE A 69 10.85 -8.72 22.62
C PHE A 69 11.08 -10.20 22.93
N PHE A 70 10.55 -11.11 22.12
CA PHE A 70 10.80 -12.56 22.30
C PHE A 70 12.21 -12.97 21.88
N LYS A 71 12.75 -12.39 20.80
CA LYS A 71 14.04 -12.83 20.25
C LYS A 71 15.26 -12.14 20.85
N ARG A 72 15.08 -11.09 21.66
CA ARG A 72 16.19 -10.38 22.32
C ARG A 72 16.93 -11.32 23.29
N PRO A 73 18.24 -11.56 23.10
CA PRO A 73 19.02 -12.41 24.01
C PRO A 73 19.29 -11.68 25.35
N GLY A 74 19.14 -12.40 26.48
CA GLY A 74 19.61 -11.93 27.80
C GLY A 74 18.53 -11.59 28.84
N SER A 75 17.24 -11.62 28.50
CA SER A 75 16.16 -11.40 29.47
C SER A 75 14.82 -11.80 28.86
N ALA A 76 14.19 -12.85 29.41
CA ALA A 76 12.88 -13.33 28.96
C ALA A 76 11.77 -12.37 29.43
N PHE A 77 11.59 -11.25 28.73
CA PHE A 77 10.50 -10.30 29.02
C PHE A 77 9.14 -10.82 28.54
N LEU A 78 9.12 -11.74 27.58
CA LEU A 78 7.91 -12.16 26.89
C LEU A 78 7.87 -13.67 26.64
N VAL A 79 6.73 -14.28 26.95
CA VAL A 79 6.45 -15.69 26.66
C VAL A 79 5.91 -15.84 25.23
N ILE A 80 6.19 -16.99 24.61
CA ILE A 80 5.66 -17.38 23.30
C ILE A 80 4.12 -17.24 23.30
N PRO A 81 3.50 -16.74 22.21
CA PRO A 81 2.04 -16.68 22.11
C PRO A 81 1.37 -18.04 22.34
N THR A 82 0.31 -18.07 23.14
CA THR A 82 -0.50 -19.29 23.33
C THR A 82 -1.34 -19.60 22.09
N SER A 83 -1.75 -20.85 21.93
CA SER A 83 -2.50 -21.32 20.75
C SER A 83 -3.79 -20.51 20.49
N ILE A 84 -4.47 -20.07 21.56
CA ILE A 84 -5.67 -19.22 21.47
C ILE A 84 -5.33 -17.86 20.82
N GLN A 85 -4.22 -17.23 21.22
CA GLN A 85 -3.82 -15.93 20.67
C GLN A 85 -3.41 -16.07 19.20
N GLN A 86 -2.73 -17.17 18.86
CA GLN A 86 -2.35 -17.46 17.48
C GLN A 86 -3.58 -17.66 16.58
N THR A 87 -4.61 -18.37 17.05
CA THR A 87 -5.87 -18.51 16.30
C THR A 87 -6.57 -17.16 16.12
N SER A 88 -6.72 -16.37 17.19
CA SER A 88 -7.32 -15.02 17.09
C SER A 88 -6.55 -14.11 16.14
N PHE A 89 -5.21 -14.16 16.17
CA PHE A 89 -4.37 -13.41 15.24
C PHE A 89 -4.53 -13.89 13.80
N THR A 90 -4.64 -15.20 13.57
CA THR A 90 -4.86 -15.76 12.23
C THR A 90 -6.20 -15.30 11.65
N VAL A 91 -7.26 -15.27 12.47
CA VAL A 91 -8.56 -14.72 12.07
C VAL A 91 -8.42 -13.23 11.70
N LEU A 92 -7.68 -12.45 12.49
CA LEU A 92 -7.44 -11.03 12.19
C LEU A 92 -6.72 -10.83 10.86
N VAL A 93 -5.73 -11.68 10.54
CA VAL A 93 -5.01 -11.65 9.25
C VAL A 93 -5.97 -11.92 8.09
N VAL A 94 -6.82 -12.94 8.18
CA VAL A 94 -7.80 -13.28 7.14
C VAL A 94 -8.80 -12.14 6.93
N VAL A 95 -9.35 -11.58 8.00
CA VAL A 95 -10.29 -10.45 7.92
C VAL A 95 -9.62 -9.22 7.30
N THR A 96 -8.39 -8.92 7.73
CA THR A 96 -7.60 -7.80 7.16
C THR A 96 -7.38 -7.99 5.67
N PHE A 97 -7.04 -9.21 5.23
CA PHE A 97 -6.84 -9.54 3.83
C PHE A 97 -8.10 -9.30 2.98
N ILE A 98 -9.27 -9.74 3.47
CA ILE A 98 -10.55 -9.52 2.77
C ILE A 98 -10.87 -8.03 2.67
N LEU A 99 -10.79 -7.29 3.79
CA LEU A 99 -11.07 -5.84 3.81
C LEU A 99 -10.11 -5.07 2.89
N LYS A 100 -8.82 -5.41 2.89
CA LYS A 100 -7.83 -4.76 2.02
C LYS A 100 -7.97 -5.14 0.56
N SER A 101 -8.43 -6.34 0.25
CA SER A 101 -8.73 -6.74 -1.13
C SER A 101 -9.90 -5.91 -1.70
N LEU A 102 -10.95 -5.69 -0.91
CA LEU A 102 -12.07 -4.81 -1.29
C LEU A 102 -11.62 -3.35 -1.44
N ASP A 103 -10.78 -2.86 -0.54
CA ASP A 103 -10.21 -1.51 -0.61
C ASP A 103 -9.36 -1.30 -1.88
N ILE A 104 -8.48 -2.26 -2.22
CA ILE A 104 -7.68 -2.22 -3.44
C ILE A 104 -8.57 -2.24 -4.69
N LEU A 105 -9.61 -3.09 -4.70
CA LEU A 105 -10.57 -3.13 -5.80
C LEU A 105 -11.28 -1.78 -5.97
N HIS A 106 -11.72 -1.15 -4.88
CA HIS A 106 -12.32 0.18 -4.93
C HIS A 106 -11.34 1.24 -5.47
N ILE A 107 -10.06 1.18 -5.08
CA ILE A 107 -9.02 2.07 -5.62
C ILE A 107 -8.85 1.86 -7.12
N ILE A 108 -8.81 0.61 -7.60
CA ILE A 108 -8.70 0.28 -9.04
C ILE A 108 -9.90 0.82 -9.80
N ILE A 109 -11.13 0.56 -9.32
CA ILE A 109 -12.34 1.08 -9.96
C ILE A 109 -12.27 2.61 -10.03
N ARG A 110 -11.91 3.28 -8.94
CA ARG A 110 -11.80 4.75 -8.95
C ARG A 110 -10.75 5.21 -9.96
N GLN A 111 -9.59 4.56 -10.01
CA GLN A 111 -8.50 4.93 -10.92
C GLN A 111 -8.87 4.72 -12.39
N SER A 112 -9.65 3.70 -12.71
CA SER A 112 -10.13 3.42 -14.07
C SER A 112 -11.27 4.33 -14.53
N ASN A 113 -11.92 5.06 -13.61
CA ASN A 113 -13.02 6.00 -13.89
C ASN A 113 -12.57 7.45 -13.65
N ILE A 114 -11.31 7.79 -13.90
CA ILE A 114 -10.82 9.17 -13.83
C ILE A 114 -10.99 9.79 -15.21
N ASP A 115 -11.70 10.91 -15.28
CA ASP A 115 -11.81 11.70 -16.50
C ASP A 115 -10.58 12.61 -16.66
N ILE A 116 -9.86 12.45 -17.77
CA ILE A 116 -8.70 13.29 -18.11
C ILE A 116 -9.04 14.09 -19.36
N PHE A 117 -8.87 15.40 -19.27
CA PHE A 117 -9.10 16.31 -20.37
C PHE A 117 -7.76 16.90 -20.84
N PHE A 118 -7.46 16.71 -22.12
CA PHE A 118 -6.31 17.31 -22.78
C PHE A 118 -6.77 18.53 -23.57
N MET A 119 -6.17 19.68 -23.28
CA MET A 119 -6.45 20.94 -23.97
C MET A 119 -5.22 21.33 -24.79
N ASP A 120 -5.34 21.18 -26.11
CA ASP A 120 -4.31 21.58 -27.08
C ASP A 120 -4.52 23.05 -27.46
N TRP A 121 -3.48 23.86 -27.25
CA TRP A 121 -3.51 25.30 -27.53
C TRP A 121 -2.99 25.65 -28.94
N GLU A 122 -2.66 24.66 -29.78
CA GLU A 122 -2.32 24.92 -31.18
C GLU A 122 -3.52 25.43 -31.98
N LYS A 123 -3.29 26.52 -32.71
CA LYS A 123 -4.31 27.12 -33.58
C LYS A 123 -4.22 26.49 -34.97
N PRO A 124 -5.36 26.25 -35.64
CA PRO A 124 -5.34 25.83 -37.05
C PRO A 124 -4.67 26.92 -37.89
N LYS A 125 -3.83 26.51 -38.85
CA LYS A 125 -3.07 27.41 -39.71
C LYS A 125 -3.91 27.95 -40.87
N SER A 126 -4.94 27.22 -41.28
CA SER A 126 -5.98 27.66 -42.21
C SER A 126 -7.35 27.71 -41.52
N ASN A 127 -8.39 28.18 -42.22
CA ASN A 127 -9.76 28.13 -41.72
C ASN A 127 -10.29 26.69 -41.62
N ASP A 128 -9.53 25.69 -42.05
CA ASP A 128 -9.91 24.29 -41.93
C ASP A 128 -9.55 23.76 -40.53
N ILE A 129 -10.58 23.26 -39.85
CA ILE A 129 -10.49 22.68 -38.51
C ILE A 129 -9.57 21.43 -38.50
N THR A 130 -9.29 20.83 -39.66
CA THR A 130 -8.49 19.61 -39.84
C THR A 130 -6.98 19.84 -39.86
N ASP A 131 -6.50 21.08 -39.84
CA ASP A 131 -5.06 21.39 -39.96
C ASP A 131 -4.26 21.14 -38.67
N VAL A 132 -4.93 20.95 -37.53
CA VAL A 132 -4.24 20.71 -36.24
C VAL A 132 -3.96 19.22 -36.06
N SER A 133 -2.69 18.88 -35.84
CA SER A 133 -2.27 17.49 -35.70
C SER A 133 -2.69 16.89 -34.35
N VAL A 134 -3.57 15.88 -34.38
CA VAL A 134 -4.01 15.15 -33.17
C VAL A 134 -2.87 14.35 -32.52
N TRP A 135 -1.78 14.11 -33.25
CA TRP A 135 -0.65 13.29 -32.83
C TRP A 135 0.01 13.75 -31.53
N ARG A 136 0.11 15.06 -31.28
CA ARG A 136 0.73 15.59 -30.05
C ARG A 136 -0.11 15.24 -28.83
N THR A 137 -1.42 15.40 -28.94
CA THR A 137 -2.38 14.99 -27.90
C THR A 137 -2.34 13.48 -27.65
N TYR A 138 -2.25 12.68 -28.71
CA TYR A 138 -2.11 11.22 -28.57
C TYR A 138 -0.79 10.82 -27.90
N PHE A 139 0.31 11.49 -28.24
CA PHE A 139 1.62 11.26 -27.63
C PHE A 139 1.62 11.59 -26.14
N VAL A 140 1.09 12.74 -25.75
CA VAL A 140 0.93 13.13 -24.33
C VAL A 140 0.00 12.15 -23.60
N ALA A 141 -1.08 11.70 -24.23
CA ALA A 141 -1.98 10.71 -23.64
C ALA A 141 -1.30 9.34 -23.42
N ASN A 142 -0.46 8.90 -24.35
CA ASN A 142 0.33 7.67 -24.20
C ASN A 142 1.29 7.76 -23.02
N GLU A 143 2.07 8.84 -22.93
CA GLU A 143 3.00 9.08 -21.82
C GLU A 143 2.27 9.14 -20.46
N TYR A 144 1.09 9.75 -20.43
CA TYR A 144 0.26 9.74 -19.23
C TYR A 144 -0.20 8.31 -18.85
N SER A 145 -0.57 7.48 -19.82
CA SER A 145 -0.95 6.08 -19.57
C SER A 145 0.23 5.27 -19.00
N GLU A 146 1.44 5.49 -19.52
CA GLU A 146 2.66 4.88 -18.96
C GLU A 146 2.90 5.33 -17.51
N LEU A 147 2.70 6.62 -17.20
CA LEU A 147 2.83 7.15 -15.84
C LEU A 147 1.85 6.52 -14.84
N GLN A 148 0.63 6.16 -15.25
CA GLN A 148 -0.35 5.53 -14.35
C GLN A 148 0.11 4.17 -13.83
N THR A 149 0.93 3.45 -14.60
CA THR A 149 1.45 2.12 -14.23
C THR A 149 2.86 2.18 -13.66
N PHE A 150 3.49 3.35 -13.68
CA PHE A 150 4.83 3.56 -13.18
C PHE A 150 4.94 3.24 -11.69
N ARG A 151 5.96 2.45 -11.32
CA ARG A 151 6.26 2.08 -9.93
C ARG A 151 7.71 2.41 -9.63
N ARG A 152 7.93 3.14 -8.53
CA ARG A 152 9.28 3.40 -7.99
C ARG A 152 9.99 2.12 -7.53
N VAL A 153 9.22 1.12 -7.15
CA VAL A 153 9.70 -0.16 -6.63
C VAL A 153 9.36 -1.28 -7.62
N ASN A 154 10.39 -1.93 -8.18
CA ASN A 154 10.21 -3.05 -9.09
C ASN A 154 9.67 -4.28 -8.33
N SER A 155 8.43 -4.68 -8.63
CA SER A 155 7.73 -5.75 -7.91
C SER A 155 8.39 -7.12 -8.06
N THR A 156 8.93 -7.45 -9.24
CA THR A 156 9.58 -8.74 -9.50
C THR A 156 10.85 -8.88 -8.68
N PHE A 157 11.72 -7.87 -8.74
CA PHE A 157 12.96 -7.85 -7.95
C PHE A 157 12.67 -7.83 -6.45
N HIS A 158 11.62 -7.12 -6.03
CA HIS A 158 11.19 -7.08 -4.63
C HIS A 158 10.84 -8.46 -4.07
N ILE A 159 10.00 -9.23 -4.76
CA ILE A 159 9.59 -10.57 -4.31
C ILE A 159 10.80 -11.51 -4.27
N ILE A 160 11.66 -11.49 -5.30
CA ILE A 160 12.88 -12.30 -5.35
C ILE A 160 13.82 -11.96 -4.19
N ALA A 161 14.03 -10.67 -3.91
CA ALA A 161 14.88 -10.23 -2.81
C ALA A 161 14.33 -10.71 -1.46
N VAL A 162 13.03 -10.53 -1.20
CA VAL A 162 12.40 -10.99 0.05
C VAL A 162 12.54 -12.51 0.22
N LEU A 163 12.30 -13.29 -0.84
CA LEU A 163 12.46 -14.75 -0.82
C LEU A 163 13.92 -15.16 -0.63
N PHE A 164 14.86 -14.46 -1.24
CA PHE A 164 16.30 -14.70 -1.05
C PHE A 164 16.69 -14.54 0.42
N PHE A 165 16.32 -13.42 1.04
CA PHE A 165 16.60 -13.20 2.46
C PHE A 165 15.91 -14.22 3.37
N LEU A 166 14.63 -14.52 3.14
CA LEU A 166 13.90 -15.46 3.99
C LEU A 166 14.40 -16.90 3.83
N LYS A 167 14.56 -17.38 2.60
CA LYS A 167 14.79 -18.80 2.31
C LYS A 167 16.24 -19.18 2.05
N VAL A 168 17.04 -18.34 1.40
CA VAL A 168 18.45 -18.66 1.09
C VAL A 168 19.34 -18.39 2.29
N ILE A 169 19.12 -17.27 2.99
CA ILE A 169 19.86 -16.93 4.22
C ILE A 169 19.31 -17.66 5.45
N ASN A 170 18.14 -18.31 5.33
CA ASN A 170 17.41 -18.97 6.42
C ASN A 170 16.94 -18.01 7.53
N LEU A 171 16.60 -16.76 7.19
CA LEU A 171 15.93 -15.85 8.15
C LEU A 171 14.54 -16.38 8.57
N GLU A 172 13.95 -17.32 7.83
CA GLU A 172 12.75 -18.04 8.26
C GLU A 172 12.91 -18.74 9.62
N ASN A 173 14.13 -19.17 9.98
CA ASN A 173 14.42 -19.82 11.25
C ASN A 173 14.24 -18.88 12.44
N VAL A 174 14.23 -17.56 12.22
CA VAL A 174 13.87 -16.57 13.25
C VAL A 174 12.39 -16.69 13.63
N ALA A 175 11.52 -17.24 12.79
CA ALA A 175 10.11 -17.45 13.12
C ALA A 175 9.83 -18.65 14.05
N THR A 176 10.86 -19.43 14.41
CA THR A 176 10.73 -20.58 15.32
C THR A 176 10.39 -20.13 16.74
N ALA A 177 9.65 -20.97 17.45
CA ALA A 177 9.25 -20.74 18.84
C ALA A 177 10.41 -20.85 19.87
N GLN A 178 11.67 -20.94 19.43
CA GLN A 178 12.82 -20.99 20.33
C GLN A 178 13.36 -19.58 20.63
N PRO A 179 13.75 -19.26 21.88
CA PRO A 179 14.46 -18.00 22.16
C PRO A 179 15.83 -17.98 21.47
N GLY A 180 16.16 -16.85 20.84
CA GLY A 180 17.42 -16.64 20.11
C GLY A 180 17.28 -16.62 18.58
N THR A 181 18.35 -16.19 17.91
CA THR A 181 18.41 -15.90 16.46
C THR A 181 19.41 -16.79 15.73
N ASN A 182 19.43 -18.08 16.05
CA ASN A 182 20.31 -19.03 15.37
C ASN A 182 19.76 -19.30 13.96
N LEU A 183 20.49 -18.84 12.94
CA LEU A 183 20.10 -19.02 11.54
C LEU A 183 20.39 -20.43 11.01
N PHE A 184 21.40 -21.09 11.59
CA PHE A 184 21.82 -22.43 11.23
C PHE A 184 21.74 -23.32 12.48
N PRO A 185 20.57 -23.94 12.76
CA PRO A 185 20.47 -24.90 13.84
C PRO A 185 21.35 -26.12 13.54
N SER A 186 22.14 -26.55 14.52
CA SER A 186 22.87 -27.82 14.41
C SER A 186 21.88 -28.99 14.43
N SER A 187 22.20 -30.10 13.76
CA SER A 187 21.38 -31.31 13.72
C SER A 187 21.11 -31.94 15.08
N SER A 188 21.91 -31.57 16.09
CA SER A 188 21.76 -32.00 17.49
C SER A 188 20.72 -31.20 18.28
N ASN A 189 20.31 -30.03 17.79
CA ASN A 189 19.40 -29.14 18.52
C ASN A 189 17.94 -29.46 18.20
N TYR A 190 17.08 -29.38 19.21
CA TYR A 190 15.65 -29.51 19.04
C TYR A 190 15.12 -28.39 18.14
N ASN A 191 14.50 -28.76 17.01
CA ASN A 191 13.84 -27.81 16.12
C ASN A 191 12.41 -27.55 16.64
N ALA A 192 12.20 -26.40 17.26
CA ALA A 192 10.88 -25.97 17.70
C ALA A 192 9.98 -25.60 16.51
N ASP A 193 8.67 -25.85 16.64
CA ASP A 193 7.69 -25.50 15.62
C ASP A 193 7.63 -23.99 15.34
N TYR A 194 7.19 -23.65 14.12
CA TYR A 194 6.99 -22.27 13.70
C TYR A 194 5.76 -21.66 14.36
N ASN A 195 5.88 -20.42 14.83
CA ASN A 195 4.73 -19.65 15.32
C ASN A 195 4.22 -18.72 14.22
N GLY A 196 2.92 -18.75 13.95
CA GLY A 196 2.29 -17.91 12.92
C GLY A 196 2.50 -16.41 13.13
N ILE A 197 2.51 -15.94 14.39
CA ILE A 197 2.69 -14.51 14.70
C ILE A 197 4.11 -14.06 14.38
N LEU A 198 5.12 -14.85 14.77
CA LEU A 198 6.52 -14.56 14.49
C LEU A 198 6.82 -14.65 12.99
N ARG A 199 6.18 -15.59 12.28
CA ARG A 199 6.30 -15.74 10.83
C ARG A 199 5.79 -14.51 10.08
N VAL A 200 4.65 -13.97 10.49
CA VAL A 200 4.13 -12.71 9.91
C VAL A 200 5.06 -11.55 10.23
N GLY A 201 5.59 -11.48 11.46
CA GLY A 201 6.53 -10.44 11.87
C GLY A 201 7.81 -10.40 11.01
N ILE A 202 8.45 -11.55 10.80
CA ILE A 202 9.69 -11.61 10.00
C ILE A 202 9.41 -11.35 8.53
N ALA A 203 8.30 -11.89 7.99
CA ALA A 203 7.91 -11.64 6.60
C ALA A 203 7.65 -10.16 6.35
N PHE A 204 6.91 -9.49 7.24
CA PHE A 204 6.64 -8.07 7.12
C PHE A 204 7.89 -7.21 7.32
N SER A 205 8.74 -7.55 8.30
CA SER A 205 10.01 -6.85 8.53
C SER A 205 10.91 -6.91 7.30
N MET A 206 11.04 -8.09 6.68
CA MET A 206 11.84 -8.25 5.47
C MET A 206 11.22 -7.51 4.28
N TRP A 207 9.90 -7.57 4.10
CA TRP A 207 9.20 -6.82 3.05
C TRP A 207 9.41 -5.31 3.20
N LEU A 208 9.30 -4.76 4.41
CA LEU A 208 9.52 -3.34 4.67
C LEU A 208 10.99 -2.96 4.44
N ALA A 209 11.93 -3.75 4.94
CA ALA A 209 13.37 -3.48 4.80
C ALA A 209 13.79 -3.45 3.32
N THR A 210 13.37 -4.44 2.51
CA THR A 210 13.69 -4.46 1.08
C THR A 210 13.00 -3.32 0.33
N ALA A 211 11.76 -2.96 0.69
CA ALA A 211 11.03 -1.83 0.09
C ALA A 211 11.74 -0.51 0.38
N LEU A 212 12.19 -0.30 1.62
CA LEU A 212 12.89 0.90 2.03
C LEU A 212 14.23 1.03 1.31
N VAL A 213 15.01 -0.05 1.21
CA VAL A 213 16.29 -0.04 0.46
C VAL A 213 16.04 0.28 -1.02
N GLN A 214 15.08 -0.37 -1.67
CA GLN A 214 14.75 -0.11 -3.07
C GLN A 214 14.26 1.33 -3.28
N TYR A 215 13.42 1.84 -2.38
CA TYR A 215 12.94 3.22 -2.42
C TYR A 215 14.09 4.23 -2.25
N LEU A 216 14.99 4.01 -1.30
CA LEU A 216 16.14 4.89 -1.09
C LEU A 216 17.07 4.88 -2.31
N VAL A 217 17.33 3.71 -2.89
CA VAL A 217 18.14 3.61 -4.12
C VAL A 217 17.47 4.37 -5.26
N TYR A 218 16.16 4.22 -5.42
CA TYR A 218 15.40 4.94 -6.43
C TYR A 218 15.49 6.47 -6.22
N VAL A 219 15.20 6.98 -5.02
CA VAL A 219 15.15 8.43 -4.77
C VAL A 219 16.54 9.07 -4.82
N ILE A 220 17.53 8.45 -4.18
CA ILE A 220 18.87 9.03 -4.05
C ILE A 220 19.65 8.92 -5.36
N PHE A 221 19.55 7.77 -6.05
CA PHE A 221 20.34 7.52 -7.25
C PHE A 221 19.52 7.68 -8.54
N TYR A 222 18.45 6.92 -8.70
CA TYR A 222 17.74 6.88 -9.98
C TYR A 222 17.07 8.21 -10.32
N GLN A 223 16.26 8.75 -9.42
CA GLN A 223 15.52 9.99 -9.65
C GLN A 223 16.46 11.20 -9.76
N ARG A 224 17.57 11.20 -9.02
CA ARG A 224 18.51 12.33 -8.98
C ARG A 224 19.46 12.35 -10.18
N PHE A 225 19.92 11.19 -10.66
CA PHE A 225 20.99 11.11 -11.66
C PHE A 225 20.54 10.54 -13.01
N VAL A 226 19.43 9.79 -13.07
CA VAL A 226 18.99 9.12 -14.31
C VAL A 226 17.80 9.85 -14.90
N GLU A 227 16.64 9.80 -14.23
CA GLU A 227 15.40 10.31 -14.81
C GLU A 227 14.34 10.59 -13.74
N ASP A 228 13.67 11.75 -13.86
CA ASP A 228 12.41 12.02 -13.17
C ASP A 228 11.24 12.01 -14.17
N ARG A 229 10.51 10.89 -14.21
CA ARG A 229 9.39 10.68 -15.14
C ARG A 229 8.28 11.72 -15.00
N ILE A 230 8.06 12.27 -13.80
CA ILE A 230 7.01 13.26 -13.57
C ILE A 230 7.42 14.60 -14.19
N ILE A 231 8.67 15.01 -14.01
CA ILE A 231 9.20 16.25 -14.60
C ILE A 231 9.24 16.13 -16.12
N ASN A 232 9.70 15.00 -16.66
CA ASN A 232 9.73 14.76 -18.10
C ASN A 232 8.34 14.89 -18.74
N PHE A 233 7.29 14.43 -18.05
CA PHE A 233 5.92 14.58 -18.54
C PHE A 233 5.45 16.04 -18.51
N ILE A 234 5.78 16.81 -17.47
CA ILE A 234 5.48 18.24 -17.38
C ILE A 234 6.20 19.00 -18.50
N ASP A 235 7.47 18.69 -18.72
CA ASP A 235 8.27 19.29 -19.79
C ASP A 235 7.69 18.95 -21.16
N LEU A 236 7.27 17.70 -21.37
CA LEU A 236 6.59 17.30 -22.60
C LEU A 236 5.28 18.06 -22.84
N CYS A 237 4.46 18.23 -21.81
CA CYS A 237 3.23 19.02 -21.90
C CYS A 237 3.55 20.47 -22.27
N SER A 238 4.60 21.05 -21.68
CA SER A 238 5.03 22.42 -21.93
C SER A 238 5.52 22.64 -23.37
N VAL A 239 6.34 21.72 -23.91
CA VAL A 239 6.85 21.80 -25.29
C VAL A 239 5.75 21.54 -26.31
N SER A 240 4.82 20.65 -25.99
CA SER A 240 3.69 20.33 -26.86
C SER A 240 2.57 21.38 -26.83
N ASN A 241 2.65 22.37 -25.92
CA ASN A 241 1.62 23.37 -25.66
C ASN A 241 0.25 22.74 -25.35
N ILE A 242 0.26 21.67 -24.54
CA ILE A 242 -0.94 20.94 -24.11
C ILE A 242 -1.06 21.05 -22.60
N SER A 243 -2.22 21.49 -22.11
CA SER A 243 -2.54 21.44 -20.68
C SER A 243 -3.42 20.23 -20.37
N VAL A 244 -3.10 19.55 -19.26
CA VAL A 244 -3.82 18.35 -18.80
C VAL A 244 -4.63 18.70 -17.56
N PHE A 245 -5.93 18.41 -17.59
CA PHE A 245 -6.83 18.58 -16.47
C PHE A 245 -7.37 17.22 -16.03
N ILE A 246 -7.27 16.91 -14.73
CA ILE A 246 -7.60 15.59 -14.18
C ILE A 246 -8.75 15.75 -13.20
N LEU A 247 -9.88 15.11 -13.51
CA LEU A 247 -11.07 15.06 -12.66
C LEU A 247 -11.10 13.71 -11.95
N MET A 248 -10.80 13.72 -10.65
CA MET A 248 -10.71 12.48 -9.85
C MET A 248 -12.06 11.88 -9.46
N ASP A 249 -13.14 12.66 -9.55
CA ASP A 249 -14.49 12.23 -9.24
C ASP A 249 -15.38 12.60 -10.43
N ASN A 250 -15.90 11.59 -11.15
CA ASN A 250 -16.89 11.81 -12.20
C ASN A 250 -18.18 12.32 -11.56
N GLN A 251 -18.68 13.45 -12.09
CA GLN A 251 -19.94 14.07 -11.67
C GLN A 251 -21.14 13.22 -12.08
#